data_AF-A0A5S4G796-F1
#
_entry.id   AF-A0A5S4G796-F1
#
_cell.length_a   1.000
_cell.length_b   1.000
_cell.length_c   1.000
_cell.angle_alpha   90.00
_cell.angle_beta   90.00
_cell.angle_gamma   90.00
#
_symmetry.space_group_name_H-M   'P 1'
#
loop_
_entity.id
_entity.type
_entity.pdbx_description
1 polymer ?
#
loop_
_entity_poly.entity_id
_entity_poly.type
_entity_poly.pdbx_seq_one_letter_code
_entity_poly.pdbx_strand_id
1 'polypeptide(L)' 'GLAERVCRWVSEELVAAYGRAALMVDDDNPVAIGVYERIGYRRRRLLASHVAT' A
#
# COMPACT_ATOMS: atom_id res chain seq x y z
N GLY A 1 4.74 4.15 -13.75
CA GLY A 1 6.22 3.96 -13.64
C GLY A 1 6.56 2.52 -13.28
N LEU A 2 7.83 2.15 -13.12
CA LEU A 2 8.21 0.75 -12.76
C LEU A 2 7.63 0.34 -11.39
N ALA A 3 7.75 1.21 -10.38
CA ALA A 3 7.20 0.97 -9.05
C ALA A 3 5.69 0.64 -9.09
N GLU A 4 4.91 1.38 -9.87
CA GLU A 4 3.48 1.13 -10.03
C GLU A 4 3.19 -0.25 -10.64
N ARG A 5 3.95 -0.68 -11.65
CA ARG A 5 3.78 -1.99 -12.29
C ARG A 5 4.14 -3.13 -11.34
N VAL A 6 5.24 -2.99 -10.61
CA VAL A 6 5.67 -3.98 -9.60
C VAL A 6 4.65 -4.04 -8.45
N CYS A 7 4.24 -2.90 -7.89
CA CYS A 7 3.26 -2.86 -6.81
C CYS A 7 1.89 -3.41 -7.24
N ARG A 8 1.45 -3.14 -8.47
CA ARG A 8 0.22 -3.73 -9.03
C ARG A 8 0.33 -5.25 -9.08
N TRP A 9 1.38 -5.77 -9.71
CA TRP A 9 1.59 -7.22 -9.83
C TRP A 9 1.65 -7.91 -8.47
N VAL A 10 2.46 -7.39 -7.53
CA VAL A 10 2.54 -7.95 -6.17
C VAL A 10 1.19 -7.93 -5.47
N SER A 11 0.40 -6.85 -5.65
CA SER A 11 -0.93 -6.75 -5.04
C SER A 11 -1.90 -7.79 -5.61
N GLU A 12 -1.87 -8.01 -6.92
CA GLU A 12 -2.69 -9.01 -7.61
C GLU A 12 -2.35 -10.42 -7.13
N GLU A 13 -1.07 -10.76 -7.02
CA GLU A 13 -0.62 -12.06 -6.51
C GLU A 13 -1.02 -12.28 -5.04
N LEU A 14 -0.86 -11.25 -4.18
CA LEU A 14 -1.27 -11.33 -2.78
C LEU A 14 -2.79 -11.52 -2.63
N VAL A 15 -3.58 -10.85 -3.46
CA VAL A 15 -5.04 -11.02 -3.47
C VAL A 15 -5.41 -12.41 -3.99
N ALA A 16 -4.75 -12.90 -5.03
CA ALA A 16 -4.98 -14.25 -5.56
C ALA A 16 -4.66 -15.34 -4.52
N ALA A 17 -3.56 -15.18 -3.78
CA ALA A 17 -3.12 -16.16 -2.79
C ALA A 17 -3.86 -16.07 -1.45
N TYR A 18 -4.23 -14.86 -1.00
CA TYR A 18 -4.71 -14.61 0.37
C TYR A 18 -6.08 -13.91 0.44
N GLY A 19 -6.71 -13.62 -0.69
CA GLY A 19 -8.03 -12.97 -0.81
C GLY A 19 -8.04 -11.46 -0.57
N ARG A 20 -7.01 -10.91 0.09
CA ARG A 20 -6.88 -9.47 0.35
C ARG A 20 -5.42 -9.04 0.51
N ALA A 21 -5.14 -7.80 0.14
CA ALA A 21 -3.86 -7.14 0.37
C ALA A 21 -4.09 -5.77 1.03
N ALA A 22 -3.16 -5.37 1.91
CA ALA A 22 -3.13 -4.05 2.51
C ALA A 22 -1.67 -3.59 2.63
N LEU A 23 -1.44 -2.29 2.41
CA LEU A 23 -0.14 -1.66 2.49
C LEU A 23 -0.21 -0.54 3.54
N MET A 24 0.84 -0.41 4.34
CA MET A 24 1.01 0.70 5.28
C MET A 24 2.07 1.64 4.72
N VAL A 25 1.79 2.93 4.77
CA VAL A 25 2.67 3.98 4.30
C VAL A 25 2.56 5.15 5.27
N ASP A 26 3.68 5.81 5.54
CA ASP A 26 3.69 7.03 6.32
C ASP A 26 2.93 8.14 5.59
N ASP A 27 2.19 8.94 6.36
CA ASP A 27 1.33 9.99 5.82
C ASP A 27 2.12 11.12 5.14
N ASP A 28 3.42 11.22 5.39
CA ASP A 28 4.34 12.19 4.79
C ASP A 28 4.90 11.74 3.42
N ASN A 29 4.45 10.60 2.89
CA ASN A 29 4.86 10.08 1.59
C ASN A 29 3.73 10.18 0.53
N PRO A 30 3.43 11.40 0.03
CA PRO A 30 2.33 11.62 -0.90
C PRO A 30 2.54 10.92 -2.27
N VAL A 31 3.80 10.69 -2.65
CA VAL A 31 4.14 10.01 -3.91
C VAL A 31 3.70 8.56 -3.88
N ALA A 32 3.99 7.84 -2.79
CA ALA A 32 3.57 6.45 -2.62
C ALA A 32 2.04 6.34 -2.49
N ILE A 33 1.41 7.24 -1.74
CA ILE A 33 -0.06 7.31 -1.63
C ILE A 33 -0.69 7.43 -3.02
N GLY A 34 -0.21 8.35 -3.86
CA GLY A 34 -0.73 8.53 -5.21
C GLY A 34 -0.47 7.36 -6.17
N VAL A 35 0.55 6.53 -5.91
CA VAL A 35 0.73 5.25 -6.64
C VAL A 35 -0.32 4.24 -6.21
N TYR A 36 -0.55 4.09 -4.90
CA TYR A 36 -1.48 3.09 -4.37
C TYR A 36 -2.94 3.39 -4.72
N GLU A 37 -3.35 4.66 -4.71
CA GLU A 37 -4.68 5.06 -5.16
C GLU A 37 -4.91 4.72 -6.64
N ARG A 38 -3.89 4.94 -7.50
CA ARG A 38 -3.97 4.61 -8.94
C ARG A 38 -4.02 3.13 -9.25
N ILE A 39 -3.53 2.26 -8.35
CA ILE A 39 -3.64 0.80 -8.51
C ILE A 39 -4.86 0.22 -7.78
N GLY A 40 -5.75 1.06 -7.23
CA GLY A 40 -7.06 0.65 -6.70
C GLY A 40 -7.16 0.52 -5.19
N TYR A 41 -6.12 0.85 -4.42
CA TYR A 41 -6.21 0.88 -2.97
C TYR A 41 -7.05 2.08 -2.49
N ARG A 42 -7.75 1.88 -1.37
CA ARG A 42 -8.41 2.95 -0.63
C ARG A 42 -7.60 3.30 0.61
N ARG A 43 -7.35 4.59 0.82
CA ARG A 43 -6.63 5.07 2.00
C ARG A 43 -7.47 4.85 3.27
N ARG A 44 -6.87 4.23 4.28
CA ARG A 44 -7.39 4.16 5.65
C ARG A 44 -6.37 4.79 6.58
N ARG A 45 -6.70 5.93 7.19
CA ARG A 45 -5.83 6.57 8.18
C ARG A 45 -5.75 5.70 9.43
N LEU A 46 -4.54 5.40 9.84
CA LEU A 46 -4.22 4.62 11.02
C LEU A 46 -3.27 5.43 11.89
N LEU A 47 -3.50 5.45 13.20
CA LEU A 47 -2.51 5.94 14.14
C LEU A 47 -1.50 4.82 14.38
N ALA A 48 -0.24 5.06 14.02
CA ALA A 48 0.83 4.15 14.35
C ALA A 48 1.21 4.35 15.83
N SER A 49 1.10 3.28 16.63
CA SER A 49 1.71 3.26 17.96
C SER A 49 3.11 2.68 17.82
N HIS A 50 4.12 3.49 18.11
CA HIS A 50 5.50 3.03 18.18
C HIS A 50 5.80 2.56 19.60
N VAL A 51 6.31 1.34 19.76
CA VAL A 51 6.89 0.90 21.04
C VAL A 51 8.37 1.31 21.01
N ALA A 52 8.71 2.37 21.74
CA ALA A 52 10.10 2.68 22.03
C ALA A 52 10.64 1.56 22.94
N THR A 53 11.66 0.84 22.45
CA THR A 53 12.38 -0.19 23.23
C THR A 53 13.45 0.48 24.07
#